data_AF-A0A6F9A637-F1
#
_entry.id   AF-A0A6F9A637-F1
#
_cell.length_a   1.000
_cell.length_b   1.000
_cell.length_c   1.000
_cell.angle_alpha   90.00
_cell.angle_beta   90.00
_cell.angle_gamma   90.00
#
_symmetry.space_group_name_H-M   'P 1'
#
loop_
_entity.id
_entity.type
_entity.pdbx_description
1 polymer ?
#
loop_
_entity_poly.entity_id
_entity_poly.type
_entity_poly.pdbx_seq_one_letter_code
_entity_poly.pdbx_strand_id
1 'polypeptide(L)'
;MEINMFVEGFHDALLLYALALHEAIRNGLTKKDGAEITYRMWNRTFEGIAGQVSMDFNGDRYGDFSVMSMTNTEAGTYETVCNYFGVNESFQMLPVFNPEHFTLRGRHRVHHADLPDTSCGLGVSAVTGIIVGALLGTALLMAFYFIRKNYTITIERRTAREERDIGKRRQLREDSIRSNFSAA
;
A
#
# COMPACT_ATOMS: atom_id res chain seq x y z
N MET A 1 -20.13 -1.74 -32.81
CA MET A 1 -19.84 -2.33 -31.49
C MET A 1 -18.48 -1.80 -31.11
N GLU A 2 -18.36 -1.07 -30.01
CA GLU A 2 -17.08 -0.53 -29.55
C GLU A 2 -16.28 -1.68 -28.92
N ILE A 3 -15.11 -1.98 -29.47
CA ILE A 3 -14.23 -3.03 -28.95
C ILE A 3 -13.34 -2.36 -27.92
N ASN A 4 -13.51 -2.73 -26.65
CA ASN A 4 -12.68 -2.22 -25.56
C ASN A 4 -11.55 -3.22 -25.26
N MET A 5 -10.45 -2.74 -24.65
CA MET A 5 -9.27 -3.52 -24.27
C MET A 5 -9.58 -4.80 -23.50
N PHE A 6 -10.69 -4.82 -22.74
CA PHE A 6 -11.10 -6.02 -21.99
C PHE A 6 -11.56 -7.15 -22.90
N VAL A 7 -12.29 -6.83 -23.98
CA VAL A 7 -12.80 -7.84 -24.93
C VAL A 7 -11.64 -8.45 -25.71
N GLU A 8 -10.71 -7.61 -26.17
CA GLU A 8 -9.44 -8.04 -26.78
C GLU A 8 -8.63 -8.90 -25.81
N GLY A 9 -8.43 -8.41 -24.58
CA GLY A 9 -7.64 -9.13 -23.56
C GLY A 9 -8.20 -10.51 -23.24
N PHE A 10 -9.52 -10.67 -23.14
CA PHE A 10 -10.13 -11.98 -22.92
C PHE A 10 -9.97 -12.93 -24.12
N HIS A 11 -10.09 -12.42 -25.34
CA HIS A 11 -9.83 -13.20 -26.54
C HIS A 11 -8.39 -13.72 -26.54
N ASP A 12 -7.43 -12.83 -26.31
CA ASP A 12 -6.01 -13.17 -26.36
C ASP A 12 -5.58 -14.06 -25.18
N ALA A 13 -6.23 -13.95 -24.02
CA ALA A 13 -6.02 -14.84 -22.89
C ALA A 13 -6.41 -16.30 -23.21
N LEU A 14 -7.52 -16.52 -23.94
CA LEU A 14 -7.92 -17.85 -24.38
C LEU A 14 -6.95 -18.43 -25.40
N LEU A 15 -6.46 -17.60 -26.32
CA LEU A 15 -5.45 -18.00 -27.30
C LEU A 15 -4.14 -18.40 -26.61
N LEU A 16 -3.66 -17.58 -25.67
CA LEU A 16 -2.47 -17.86 -24.87
C LEU A 16 -2.61 -19.15 -24.05
N TYR A 17 -3.78 -19.36 -23.41
CA TYR A 17 -4.08 -20.60 -22.71
C TYR A 17 -4.05 -21.82 -23.64
N ALA A 18 -4.64 -21.72 -24.83
CA ALA A 18 -4.67 -22.82 -25.79
C ALA A 18 -3.25 -23.20 -26.26
N LEU A 19 -2.38 -22.21 -26.51
CA LEU A 19 -0.97 -22.42 -26.85
C LEU A 19 -0.22 -23.14 -25.71
N ALA A 20 -0.32 -22.61 -24.49
CA ALA A 20 0.35 -23.18 -23.32
C ALA A 20 -0.15 -24.59 -22.99
N LEU A 21 -1.46 -24.82 -23.06
CA LEU A 21 -2.06 -26.14 -22.83
C LEU A 21 -1.61 -27.16 -23.90
N HIS A 22 -1.55 -26.74 -25.17
CA HIS A 22 -1.07 -27.60 -26.25
C HIS A 22 0.37 -28.07 -26.00
N GLU A 23 1.26 -27.15 -25.60
CA GLU A 23 2.63 -27.46 -25.24
C GLU A 23 2.72 -28.37 -24.01
N ALA A 24 1.89 -28.13 -22.99
CA ALA A 24 1.84 -28.96 -21.80
C ALA A 24 1.45 -30.42 -22.13
N ILE A 25 0.39 -30.61 -22.93
CA ILE A 25 -0.07 -31.95 -23.35
C ILE A 25 1.01 -32.68 -24.15
N ARG A 26 1.73 -31.98 -25.03
CA ARG A 26 2.85 -32.55 -25.80
C ARG A 26 3.99 -33.03 -24.91
N ASN A 27 4.13 -32.47 -23.71
CA ASN A 27 5.14 -32.85 -22.73
C ASN A 27 4.62 -33.86 -21.69
N GLY A 28 3.47 -34.51 -21.93
CA GLY A 28 2.92 -35.55 -21.07
C GLY A 28 2.14 -35.03 -19.85
N LEU A 29 1.86 -33.73 -19.81
CA LEU A 29 1.06 -33.11 -18.75
C LEU A 29 -0.42 -33.13 -19.13
N THR A 30 -1.26 -32.78 -18.16
CA THR A 30 -2.71 -32.72 -18.32
C THR A 30 -3.22 -31.31 -18.07
N LYS A 31 -4.47 -31.04 -18.45
CA LYS A 31 -5.16 -29.77 -18.12
C LYS A 31 -5.28 -29.50 -16.61
N LYS A 32 -4.97 -30.47 -15.74
CA LYS A 32 -4.97 -30.31 -14.28
C LYS A 32 -3.68 -29.70 -13.76
N ASP A 33 -2.61 -29.70 -14.55
CA ASP A 33 -1.28 -29.18 -14.19
C ASP A 33 -1.24 -27.64 -14.38
N GLY A 34 -2.14 -26.94 -13.70
CA GLY A 34 -2.40 -25.52 -13.91
C GLY A 34 -1.19 -24.62 -13.71
N ALA A 35 -0.35 -24.90 -12.70
CA ALA A 35 0.86 -24.12 -12.45
C ALA A 35 1.86 -24.18 -13.63
N GLU A 36 2.00 -25.37 -14.20
CA GLU A 36 2.91 -25.61 -15.32
C GLU A 36 2.37 -25.01 -16.63
N ILE A 37 1.04 -25.02 -16.81
CA ILE A 37 0.39 -24.30 -17.92
C ILE A 37 0.59 -22.79 -17.76
N THR A 38 0.34 -22.23 -16.57
CA THR A 38 0.54 -20.79 -16.30
C THR A 38 1.99 -20.38 -16.55
N TYR A 39 2.97 -21.15 -16.09
CA TYR A 39 4.38 -20.85 -16.33
C TYR A 39 4.74 -20.81 -17.83
N ARG A 40 4.11 -21.67 -18.64
CA ARG A 40 4.26 -21.67 -20.11
C ARG A 40 3.58 -20.51 -20.82
N MET A 41 2.71 -19.77 -20.12
CA MET A 41 2.11 -18.54 -20.64
C MET A 41 3.04 -17.33 -20.48
N TRP A 42 4.05 -17.40 -19.61
CA TRP A 42 4.96 -16.30 -19.32
C TRP A 42 6.09 -16.21 -20.35
N ASN A 43 6.77 -15.06 -20.37
CA ASN A 43 7.99 -14.79 -21.14
C ASN A 43 7.89 -15.21 -22.62
N ARG A 44 6.81 -14.82 -23.29
CA ARG A 44 6.56 -15.19 -24.69
C ARG A 44 5.76 -14.14 -25.42
N THR A 45 5.85 -14.22 -26.73
CA THR A 45 5.14 -13.34 -27.66
C THR A 45 4.29 -14.17 -28.60
N PHE A 46 3.06 -13.71 -28.88
CA PHE A 46 2.13 -14.34 -29.80
C PHE A 46 1.28 -13.28 -30.52
N GLU A 47 0.61 -13.68 -31.60
CA GLU A 47 -0.27 -12.79 -32.35
C GLU A 47 -1.69 -12.83 -31.76
N GLY A 48 -2.14 -11.71 -31.20
CA GLY A 48 -3.50 -11.49 -30.71
C GLY A 48 -4.43 -10.92 -31.78
N ILE A 49 -5.68 -10.62 -31.41
CA ILE A 49 -6.68 -10.12 -32.36
C ILE A 49 -6.41 -8.69 -32.85
N ALA A 50 -5.77 -7.86 -32.02
CA ALA A 50 -5.43 -6.47 -32.32
C ALA A 50 -3.94 -6.26 -32.62
N GLY A 51 -3.17 -7.35 -32.74
CA GLY A 51 -1.73 -7.31 -32.98
C GLY A 51 -0.95 -8.16 -31.98
N GLN A 52 0.36 -7.95 -31.98
CA GLN A 52 1.28 -8.73 -31.15
C GLN A 52 1.06 -8.51 -29.66
N VAL A 53 1.06 -9.60 -28.89
CA VAL A 53 0.97 -9.61 -27.42
C VAL A 53 2.22 -10.24 -26.86
N SER A 54 2.91 -9.53 -25.96
CA SER A 54 4.11 -10.01 -25.28
C SER A 54 3.89 -10.07 -23.78
N MET A 55 4.20 -11.23 -23.19
CA MET A 55 4.13 -11.49 -21.75
C MET A 55 5.55 -11.46 -21.18
N ASP A 56 5.75 -10.78 -20.06
CA ASP A 56 7.02 -10.71 -19.36
C ASP A 56 7.32 -11.98 -18.53
N PHE A 57 8.46 -11.98 -17.83
CA PHE A 57 8.89 -13.09 -17.00
C PHE A 57 8.04 -13.33 -15.75
N ASN A 58 7.21 -12.37 -15.34
CA ASN A 58 6.28 -12.46 -14.22
C ASN A 58 4.86 -12.85 -14.68
N GLY A 59 4.62 -12.90 -15.99
CA GLY A 59 3.31 -13.20 -16.56
C GLY A 59 2.42 -11.97 -16.77
N ASP A 60 2.99 -10.77 -16.72
CA ASP A 60 2.29 -9.53 -17.03
C ASP A 60 2.46 -9.16 -18.51
N ARG A 61 1.42 -8.60 -19.13
CA ARG A 61 1.48 -8.14 -20.54
C ARG A 61 2.28 -6.84 -20.61
N TYR A 62 3.24 -6.76 -21.53
CA TYR A 62 3.86 -5.49 -21.91
C TYR A 62 2.80 -4.57 -22.55
N GLY A 63 2.67 -3.37 -21.98
CA GLY A 63 1.72 -2.37 -22.47
C GLY A 63 2.33 -1.51 -23.58
N ASP A 64 1.75 -1.60 -24.77
CA ASP A 64 2.01 -0.67 -25.87
C ASP A 64 0.94 0.43 -25.87
N PHE A 65 1.38 1.69 -26.00
CA PHE A 65 0.48 2.85 -25.88
C PHE A 65 0.74 3.84 -27.01
N SER A 66 -0.31 4.58 -27.39
CA SER A 66 -0.22 5.68 -28.33
C SER A 66 -0.70 6.97 -27.67
N VAL A 67 0.03 8.06 -27.89
CA VAL A 67 -0.39 9.41 -27.53
C VAL A 67 -1.03 10.03 -28.76
N MET A 68 -2.29 10.45 -28.62
CA MET A 68 -3.00 11.20 -29.64
C MET A 68 -3.05 12.68 -29.28
N SER A 69 -2.86 13.53 -30.29
CA SER A 69 -2.96 14.99 -30.14
C SER A 69 -3.89 15.56 -31.20
N MET A 70 -4.56 16.67 -30.89
CA MET A 70 -5.28 17.43 -31.90
C MET A 70 -4.26 18.16 -32.77
N THR A 71 -4.12 17.73 -34.02
CA THR A 71 -3.15 18.28 -34.99
C THR A 71 -3.75 19.39 -35.83
N ASN A 72 -5.07 19.36 -36.04
CA ASN A 72 -5.83 20.43 -36.68
C ASN A 72 -6.97 20.88 -35.76
N THR A 73 -6.84 22.09 -35.21
CA THR A 73 -7.81 22.66 -34.26
C THR A 73 -9.08 23.16 -34.92
N GLU A 74 -9.01 23.64 -36.16
CA GLU A 74 -10.19 24.10 -36.91
C GLU A 74 -11.08 22.94 -37.32
N ALA A 75 -10.48 21.83 -37.75
CA ALA A 75 -11.19 20.61 -38.12
C ALA A 75 -11.49 19.67 -36.94
N GLY A 76 -10.86 19.90 -35.78
CA GLY A 76 -10.96 19.02 -34.60
C GLY A 76 -10.35 17.62 -34.81
N THR A 77 -9.39 17.49 -35.73
CA THR A 77 -8.78 16.20 -36.10
C THR A 77 -7.70 15.81 -35.08
N TYR A 78 -7.74 14.55 -34.65
CA TYR A 78 -6.72 13.95 -33.79
C TYR A 78 -5.93 12.90 -34.54
N GLU A 79 -4.63 12.89 -34.32
CA GLU A 79 -3.72 11.91 -34.89
C GLU A 79 -2.80 11.37 -33.80
N THR A 80 -2.34 10.14 -33.98
CA THR A 80 -1.26 9.59 -33.14
C THR A 80 0.01 10.38 -33.41
N VAL A 81 0.63 10.88 -32.36
CA VAL A 81 1.87 11.69 -32.44
C VAL A 81 3.07 10.97 -31.84
N CYS A 82 2.85 9.97 -30.98
CA CYS A 82 3.91 9.21 -30.34
C CYS A 82 3.40 7.81 -29.98
N ASN A 83 4.26 6.81 -30.15
CA ASN A 83 4.03 5.45 -29.66
C ASN A 83 5.03 5.14 -28.53
N TYR A 84 4.57 4.41 -27.53
CA TYR A 84 5.40 3.77 -26.53
C TYR A 84 5.29 2.26 -26.71
N PHE A 85 6.43 1.60 -26.79
CA PHE A 85 6.53 0.15 -26.91
C PHE A 85 7.05 -0.42 -25.59
N GLY A 86 6.24 -1.24 -24.91
CA GLY A 86 6.56 -1.74 -23.57
C GLY A 86 7.72 -2.72 -23.56
N VAL A 87 7.85 -3.55 -24.58
CA VAL A 87 8.88 -4.59 -24.66
C VAL A 87 10.29 -4.02 -24.70
N ASN A 88 10.49 -2.90 -25.40
CA ASN A 88 11.79 -2.25 -25.55
C ASN A 88 11.88 -0.92 -24.77
N GLU A 89 10.85 -0.60 -23.98
CA GLU A 89 10.74 0.63 -23.17
C GLU A 89 11.05 1.91 -23.96
N SER A 90 10.65 1.95 -25.23
CA SER A 90 11.05 3.02 -26.14
C SER A 90 9.87 3.88 -26.59
N PHE A 91 10.15 5.18 -26.75
CA PHE A 91 9.25 6.13 -27.37
C PHE A 91 9.63 6.35 -28.83
N GLN A 92 8.65 6.23 -29.71
CA GLN A 92 8.75 6.57 -31.11
C GLN A 92 7.90 7.81 -31.39
N MET A 93 8.57 8.95 -31.56
CA MET A 93 7.92 10.18 -32.02
C MET A 93 7.59 10.05 -33.51
N LEU A 94 6.35 10.36 -33.88
CA LEU A 94 5.90 10.35 -35.28
C LEU A 94 6.15 11.72 -35.93
N PRO A 95 6.28 11.80 -37.27
CA PRO A 95 6.58 13.06 -37.96
C PRO A 95 5.60 14.19 -37.69
N VAL A 96 4.36 13.86 -37.33
CA VAL A 96 3.30 14.83 -37.02
C VAL A 96 3.41 15.41 -35.59
N PHE A 97 4.33 14.90 -34.77
CA PHE A 97 4.55 15.42 -33.43
C PHE A 97 4.99 16.89 -33.47
N ASN A 98 4.21 17.75 -32.82
CA ASN A 98 4.54 19.16 -32.65
C ASN A 98 4.87 19.44 -31.17
N PRO A 99 6.15 19.74 -30.82
CA PRO A 99 6.54 19.97 -29.43
C PRO A 99 5.85 21.18 -28.79
N GLU A 100 5.43 22.19 -29.58
CA GLU A 100 4.74 23.38 -29.08
C GLU A 100 3.43 23.03 -28.37
N HIS A 101 2.73 21.99 -28.83
CA HIS A 101 1.48 21.48 -28.23
C HIS A 101 1.72 20.75 -26.90
N PHE A 102 2.95 20.33 -26.64
CA PHE A 102 3.34 19.60 -25.43
C PHE A 102 4.23 20.43 -24.49
N THR A 103 4.34 21.74 -24.73
CA THR A 103 4.99 22.62 -23.77
C THR A 103 4.13 22.69 -22.52
N LEU A 104 4.62 22.13 -21.42
CA LEU A 104 4.23 22.61 -20.10
C LEU A 104 4.68 24.06 -20.04
N ARG A 105 3.83 25.01 -20.44
CA ARG A 105 3.97 26.40 -19.99
C ARG A 105 3.85 26.31 -18.48
N GLY A 106 5.00 26.19 -17.81
CA GLY A 106 5.08 26.28 -16.37
C GLY A 106 4.27 27.50 -15.98
N ARG A 107 3.33 27.31 -15.05
CA ARG A 107 2.66 28.41 -14.34
C ARG A 107 3.67 29.53 -14.18
N HIS A 108 3.35 30.68 -14.78
CA HIS A 108 3.98 31.97 -14.62
C HIS A 108 5.09 31.93 -13.55
N ARG A 109 6.35 31.73 -13.97
CA ARG A 109 7.50 31.89 -13.09
C ARG A 109 7.53 33.37 -12.73
N VAL A 110 6.89 33.74 -11.63
CA VAL A 110 7.30 34.93 -10.88
C VAL A 110 8.76 34.66 -10.57
N HIS A 111 9.64 35.52 -11.09
CA HIS A 111 11.06 35.54 -10.76
C HIS A 111 11.22 35.69 -9.25
N HIS A 112 11.24 34.55 -8.54
CA HIS A 112 11.84 34.49 -7.22
C HIS A 112 13.24 33.94 -7.43
N ALA A 113 14.20 34.80 -7.08
CA ALA A 113 15.62 34.57 -7.24
C ALA A 113 16.06 33.23 -6.65
N ASP A 114 17.00 32.62 -7.38
CA ASP A 114 17.81 31.45 -7.08
C ASP A 114 17.93 31.06 -5.60
N LEU A 115 17.45 29.86 -5.26
CA LEU A 115 17.88 29.10 -4.09
C LEU A 115 18.04 27.62 -4.52
N PRO A 116 19.11 26.94 -4.07
CA PRO A 116 19.55 25.68 -4.65
C PRO A 116 18.67 24.51 -4.22
N ASP A 117 18.53 23.54 -5.14
CA ASP A 117 17.89 22.25 -4.92
C ASP A 117 18.26 21.66 -3.56
N THR A 118 17.26 21.51 -2.70
CA THR A 118 17.37 20.69 -1.50
C THR A 118 16.24 19.68 -1.50
N SER A 119 16.68 18.42 -1.52
CA SER A 119 15.93 17.17 -1.42
C SER A 119 14.55 17.30 -0.77
N CYS A 120 13.57 16.58 -1.34
CA CYS A 120 12.26 16.23 -0.79
C CYS A 120 12.24 16.21 0.75
N GLY A 121 12.02 17.38 1.34
CA GLY A 121 11.92 17.56 2.78
C GLY A 121 10.46 17.33 3.16
N LEU A 122 10.24 16.46 4.14
CA LEU A 122 8.93 16.29 4.77
C LEU A 122 8.41 17.69 5.11
N GLY A 123 7.29 18.10 4.50
CA GLY A 123 6.81 19.48 4.57
C GLY A 123 6.76 19.99 6.02
N VAL A 124 7.07 21.26 6.24
CA VAL A 124 7.12 21.88 7.58
C VAL A 124 5.86 21.57 8.41
N SER A 125 4.70 21.44 7.75
CA SER A 125 3.43 21.02 8.33
C SER A 125 3.41 19.57 8.84
N ALA A 126 4.07 18.63 8.14
CA ALA A 126 4.19 17.24 8.57
C ALA A 126 5.17 17.13 9.76
N VAL A 127 6.28 17.86 9.73
CA VAL A 127 7.27 17.86 10.82
C VAL A 127 6.66 18.44 12.10
N THR A 128 5.94 19.56 12.01
CA THR A 128 5.23 20.14 13.17
C THR A 128 4.12 19.22 13.69
N GLY A 129 3.36 18.57 12.80
CA GLY A 129 2.35 17.58 13.19
C GLY A 129 2.93 16.40 13.97
N ILE A 130 4.06 15.85 13.53
CA ILE A 130 4.75 14.74 14.22
C ILE A 130 5.23 15.17 15.60
N ILE A 131 5.86 16.35 15.72
CA ILE A 131 6.39 16.85 16.99
C ILE A 131 5.26 17.06 18.00
N VAL A 132 4.18 17.73 17.58
CA VAL A 132 3.03 17.99 18.47
C VAL A 132 2.34 16.69 18.86
N GLY A 133 2.15 15.77 17.91
CA GLY A 133 1.58 14.45 18.18
C GLY A 133 2.40 13.62 19.16
N ALA A 134 3.73 13.62 19.03
CA ALA A 134 4.63 12.91 19.93
C ALA A 134 4.63 13.51 21.35
N LEU A 135 4.62 14.84 21.47
CA LEU A 135 4.55 15.51 22.78
C LEU A 135 3.22 15.24 23.49
N LEU A 136 2.11 15.32 22.77
CA LEU A 136 0.79 15.01 23.34
C LEU A 136 0.66 13.52 23.70
N GLY A 137 1.15 12.63 22.84
CA GLY A 137 1.14 11.19 23.08
C GLY A 137 1.95 10.80 24.31
N THR A 138 3.16 11.35 24.46
CA THR A 138 4.01 11.10 25.64
C THR A 138 3.39 11.64 26.93
N ALA A 139 2.79 12.85 26.89
CA ALA A 139 2.09 13.41 28.04
C ALA A 139 0.89 12.55 28.47
N LEU A 140 0.09 12.04 27.52
CA LEU A 140 -1.04 11.15 27.81
C LEU A 140 -0.59 9.82 28.40
N LEU A 141 0.46 9.20 27.85
CA LEU A 141 1.02 7.95 28.37
C LEU A 141 1.58 8.13 29.79
N MET A 142 2.28 9.23 30.04
CA MET A 142 2.80 9.56 31.38
C MET A 142 1.66 9.79 32.37
N ALA A 143 0.65 10.57 32.00
CA ALA A 143 -0.54 10.79 32.84
C ALA A 143 -1.24 9.46 33.16
N PHE A 144 -1.47 8.62 32.15
CA PHE A 144 -2.06 7.30 32.33
C PHE A 144 -1.22 6.40 33.24
N TYR A 145 0.10 6.41 33.08
CA TYR A 145 1.02 5.67 33.94
C TYR A 145 0.94 6.13 35.40
N PHE A 146 0.97 7.44 35.66
CA PHE A 146 0.88 7.99 37.01
C PHE A 146 -0.47 7.71 37.67
N ILE A 147 -1.55 7.85 36.92
CA ILE A 147 -2.91 7.47 37.32
C ILE A 147 -2.89 6.01 37.75
N ARG A 148 -2.51 5.09 36.85
CA ARG A 148 -2.49 3.65 37.13
C ARG A 148 -1.61 3.30 38.33
N LYS A 149 -0.41 3.88 38.42
CA LYS A 149 0.52 3.68 39.54
C LYS A 149 -0.09 4.15 40.87
N ASN A 150 -0.71 5.32 40.90
CA ASN A 150 -1.35 5.85 42.10
C ASN A 150 -2.58 5.03 42.51
N TYR A 151 -3.38 4.52 41.56
CA TYR A 151 -4.47 3.60 41.85
C TYR A 151 -3.96 2.28 42.43
N THR A 152 -2.91 1.68 41.86
CA THR A 152 -2.31 0.44 42.37
C THR A 152 -1.78 0.63 43.80
N ILE A 153 -1.00 1.68 44.04
CA ILE A 153 -0.47 1.99 45.39
C ILE A 153 -1.60 2.23 46.39
N THR A 154 -2.69 2.90 45.96
CA THR A 154 -3.84 3.17 46.84
C THR A 154 -4.60 1.90 47.20
N ILE A 155 -4.76 0.96 46.26
CA ILE A 155 -5.39 -0.34 46.52
C ILE A 155 -4.54 -1.15 47.51
N GLU A 156 -3.24 -1.29 47.24
CA GLU A 156 -2.33 -2.06 48.11
C GLU A 156 -2.30 -1.55 49.56
N ARG A 157 -2.33 -0.22 49.74
CA ARG A 157 -2.39 0.40 51.07
C ARG A 157 -3.70 0.11 51.81
N ARG A 158 -4.83 0.00 51.10
CA ARG A 158 -6.14 -0.30 51.70
C ARG A 158 -6.21 -1.77 52.10
N THR A 159 -5.80 -2.69 51.25
CA THR A 159 -5.74 -4.13 51.58
C THR A 159 -4.79 -4.39 52.76
N ALA A 160 -3.61 -3.78 52.81
CA ALA A 160 -2.67 -3.97 53.93
C ALA A 160 -3.17 -3.37 55.26
N ARG A 161 -4.05 -2.36 55.21
CA ARG A 161 -4.69 -1.79 56.40
C ARG A 161 -5.84 -2.68 56.88
N GLU A 162 -6.65 -3.18 55.96
CA GLU A 162 -7.74 -4.12 56.25
C GLU A 162 -7.21 -5.43 56.86
N GLU A 163 -6.14 -6.01 56.31
CA GLU A 163 -5.50 -7.22 56.87
C GLU A 163 -4.97 -6.99 58.30
N ARG A 164 -4.35 -5.83 58.56
CA ARG A 164 -3.89 -5.46 59.91
C ARG A 164 -5.05 -5.29 60.90
N ASP A 165 -6.13 -4.67 60.48
CA ASP A 165 -7.31 -4.46 61.34
C ASP A 165 -8.04 -5.78 61.63
N ILE A 166 -8.13 -6.70 60.65
CA ILE A 166 -8.66 -8.05 60.85
C ILE A 166 -7.78 -8.85 61.83
N GLY A 167 -6.46 -8.79 61.65
CA GLY A 167 -5.50 -9.44 62.56
C GLY A 167 -5.63 -8.96 64.01
N LYS A 168 -5.71 -7.64 64.23
CA LYS A 168 -5.93 -7.06 65.57
C LYS A 168 -7.26 -7.48 66.19
N ARG A 169 -8.36 -7.48 65.43
CA ARG A 169 -9.66 -7.93 65.94
C ARG A 169 -9.63 -9.40 66.36
N ARG A 170 -8.94 -10.25 65.59
CA ARG A 170 -8.79 -11.67 65.94
C ARG A 170 -7.98 -11.84 67.22
N GLN A 171 -6.88 -11.12 67.38
CA GLN A 171 -6.04 -11.20 68.58
C GLN A 171 -6.79 -10.74 69.84
N LEU A 172 -7.52 -9.62 69.78
CA LEU A 172 -8.36 -9.15 70.90
C LEU A 172 -9.44 -10.18 71.29
N ARG A 173 -10.01 -10.88 70.30
CA ARG A 173 -10.98 -11.96 70.56
C ARG A 173 -10.33 -13.15 71.27
N GLU A 174 -9.14 -13.56 70.84
CA GLU A 174 -8.39 -14.66 71.47
C GLU A 174 -7.94 -14.30 72.89
N ASP A 175 -7.49 -13.07 73.12
CA ASP A 175 -7.11 -12.57 74.44
C ASP A 175 -8.32 -12.50 75.39
N SER A 176 -9.49 -12.06 74.91
CA SER A 176 -10.72 -12.04 75.70
C SER A 176 -11.21 -13.44 76.07
N ILE A 177 -11.05 -14.42 75.18
CA ILE A 177 -11.36 -15.83 75.50
C ILE A 177 -10.39 -16.31 76.59
N ARG A 178 -9.08 -16.07 76.43
CA ARG A 178 -8.06 -16.49 77.40
C ARG A 178 -8.29 -15.86 78.78
N SER A 179 -8.62 -14.56 78.85
CA SER A 179 -8.87 -13.89 80.13
C SER A 179 -10.09 -14.45 80.88
N ASN A 180 -11.13 -14.88 80.16
CA ASN A 180 -12.29 -15.53 80.78
C ASN A 180 -11.95 -16.93 81.35
N PHE A 181 -10.99 -17.64 80.76
CA PHE A 181 -10.54 -18.94 81.27
C PHE A 181 -9.53 -18.82 82.44
N SER A 182 -8.81 -17.71 82.58
CA SER A 182 -7.90 -17.49 83.73
C SER A 182 -8.60 -16.91 84.97
N ALA A 183 -9.88 -16.52 84.86
CA ALA A 183 -10.68 -15.97 85.96
C ALA A 183 -11.65 -16.99 86.59
N ALA A 184 -11.61 -18.25 86.16
CA ALA A 184 -12.33 -19.40 86.71
C ALA A 184 -11.35 -20.36 87.38
#